data_AF-A0A7S2KTL9-F1
#
_entry.id   AF-A0A7S2KTL9-F1
#
_cell.length_a   1.000
_cell.length_b   1.000
_cell.length_c   1.000
_cell.angle_alpha   90.00
_cell.angle_beta   90.00
_cell.angle_gamma   90.00
#
_symmetry.space_group_name_H-M   'P 1'
#
loop_
_entity.id
_entity.type
_entity.pdbx_description
1 polymer ?
#
loop_
_entity_poly.entity_id
_entity_poly.type
_entity_poly.pdbx_seq_one_letter_code
_entity_poly.pdbx_strand_id
1 'polypeptide(L)'
;ITCPISMTPLAVPVRGLRCKHMQCMDLSHFLYSSSFPSGRRWKCVVCDEIISPDELILCGLFERILSQHANEARNGQDKIEFRANGSWILKPEEKKRGRGNNAAMKGENDAAFSKRKKEAEEIILCD
;
A
#
# COMPACT_ATOMS: atom_id res chain seq x y z
N ILE A 1 4.29 2.03 1.93
CA ILE A 1 5.45 2.84 1.44
C ILE A 1 6.15 2.24 0.21
N THR A 2 5.45 1.36 -0.51
CA THR A 2 5.90 0.75 -1.77
C THR A 2 5.31 1.52 -2.95
N CYS A 3 6.05 1.60 -4.04
CA CYS A 3 5.60 2.22 -5.28
C CYS A 3 4.57 1.31 -5.99
N PRO A 4 3.39 1.82 -6.37
CA PRO A 4 2.38 1.04 -7.08
C PRO A 4 2.76 0.74 -8.54
N ILE A 5 3.80 1.40 -9.09
CA ILE A 5 4.27 1.18 -10.46
C ILE A 5 5.32 0.07 -10.50
N SER A 6 6.35 0.17 -9.65
CA SER A 6 7.50 -0.74 -9.66
C SER A 6 7.37 -1.91 -8.70
N MET A 7 6.43 -1.84 -7.74
CA MET A 7 6.35 -2.76 -6.59
C MET A 7 7.62 -2.81 -5.74
N THR A 8 8.46 -1.77 -5.82
CA THR A 8 9.67 -1.59 -4.99
C THR A 8 9.45 -0.48 -3.95
N PRO A 9 10.27 -0.40 -2.89
CA PRO A 9 10.26 0.75 -2.00
C PRO A 9 10.40 2.06 -2.78
N LEU A 10 9.67 3.09 -2.34
CA LEU A 10 9.76 4.44 -2.90
C LEU A 10 11.15 5.02 -2.63
N ALA A 11 11.80 5.60 -3.65
CA ALA A 11 13.02 6.37 -3.48
C ALA A 11 12.70 7.86 -3.38
N VAL A 12 11.88 8.37 -4.30
CA VAL A 12 11.42 9.76 -4.30
C VAL A 12 9.89 9.76 -4.35
N PRO A 13 9.21 9.85 -3.17
CA PRO A 13 7.76 9.73 -3.10
C PRO A 13 7.07 10.98 -3.64
N VAL A 14 6.35 10.83 -4.73
CA VAL A 14 5.60 11.92 -5.38
C VAL A 14 4.11 11.61 -5.52
N ARG A 15 3.33 12.67 -5.69
CA ARG A 15 1.90 12.64 -6.05
C ARG A 15 1.53 13.91 -6.80
N GLY A 16 0.36 13.93 -7.43
CA GLY A 16 -0.19 15.17 -7.98
C GLY A 16 -0.75 16.06 -6.88
N LEU A 17 -0.71 17.38 -7.11
CA LEU A 17 -1.26 18.41 -6.24
C LEU A 17 -2.76 18.20 -5.97
N ARG A 18 -3.52 17.76 -6.98
CA ARG A 18 -4.97 17.51 -6.91
C ARG A 18 -5.36 16.09 -6.49
N CYS A 19 -4.40 15.18 -6.32
CA CYS A 19 -4.71 13.83 -5.86
C CYS A 19 -5.46 13.88 -4.52
N LYS A 20 -6.42 12.97 -4.29
CA LYS A 20 -7.17 12.86 -3.01
C LYS A 20 -6.86 11.60 -2.21
N HIS A 21 -5.99 10.73 -2.71
CA HIS A 21 -5.50 9.54 -1.99
C HIS A 21 -4.22 9.85 -1.21
N MET A 22 -3.78 8.99 -0.29
CA MET A 22 -2.51 9.15 0.43
C MET A 22 -1.31 8.43 -0.22
N GLN A 23 -1.57 7.38 -1.01
CA GLN A 23 -0.53 6.55 -1.62
C GLN A 23 0.35 7.35 -2.60
N CYS A 24 1.67 7.30 -2.46
CA CYS A 24 2.60 7.97 -3.38
C CYS A 24 3.13 7.02 -4.46
N MET A 25 3.67 7.59 -5.53
CA MET A 25 4.40 6.90 -6.60
C MET A 25 5.88 7.27 -6.54
N ASP A 26 6.73 6.44 -7.13
CA ASP A 26 8.15 6.79 -7.28
C ASP A 26 8.33 7.70 -8.50
N LEU A 27 9.05 8.81 -8.32
CA LEU A 27 9.24 9.84 -9.34
C LEU A 27 9.75 9.28 -10.66
N SER A 28 10.85 8.50 -10.61
CA SER A 28 11.50 7.97 -11.81
C SER A 28 10.56 7.06 -12.59
N HIS A 29 9.82 6.21 -11.89
CA HIS A 29 8.85 5.29 -12.51
C HIS A 29 7.62 6.01 -13.06
N PHE A 30 7.14 7.06 -12.38
CA PHE A 30 6.04 7.88 -12.88
C PHE A 30 6.43 8.60 -14.18
N LEU A 31 7.60 9.25 -14.22
CA LEU A 31 8.11 9.93 -15.41
C LEU A 31 8.34 8.96 -16.58
N TYR A 32 8.96 7.80 -16.30
CA TYR A 32 9.13 6.75 -17.30
C TYR A 32 7.79 6.31 -17.88
N SER A 33 6.81 5.97 -17.03
CA SER A 33 5.48 5.55 -17.48
C SER A 33 4.72 6.62 -18.27
N SER A 34 4.94 7.91 -17.94
CA SER A 34 4.31 9.04 -18.61
C SER A 34 4.93 9.37 -19.97
N SER A 35 6.13 8.86 -20.25
CA SER A 35 6.87 9.13 -21.49
C SER A 35 6.41 8.29 -22.68
N PHE A 36 5.66 7.20 -22.46
CA PHE A 36 5.19 6.31 -23.52
C PHE A 36 3.78 6.66 -24.02
N PRO A 37 3.54 6.71 -25.35
CA PRO A 37 2.21 6.95 -25.91
C PRO A 37 1.13 5.94 -25.52
N SER A 38 1.51 4.67 -25.34
CA SER A 38 0.63 3.60 -24.88
C SER A 38 0.44 3.59 -23.35
N GLY A 39 1.23 4.39 -22.63
CA GLY A 39 1.15 4.52 -21.18
C GLY A 39 0.00 5.43 -20.75
N ARG A 40 -0.18 5.52 -19.43
CA ARG A 40 -1.08 6.49 -18.79
C ARG A 40 -0.38 7.85 -18.72
N ARG A 41 -0.21 8.53 -19.87
CA ARG A 41 0.49 9.81 -19.92
C ARG A 41 -0.10 10.80 -18.92
N TRP A 42 0.75 11.32 -18.04
CA TRP A 42 0.40 12.40 -17.11
C TRP A 42 -0.85 12.10 -16.29
N LYS A 43 -1.08 10.82 -15.96
CA LYS A 43 -2.27 10.38 -15.24
C LYS A 43 -1.86 9.54 -14.04
N CYS A 44 -2.39 9.88 -12.88
CA CYS A 44 -2.11 9.19 -11.63
C CYS A 44 -2.51 7.71 -11.71
N VAL A 45 -1.60 6.79 -11.39
CA VAL A 45 -1.93 5.34 -11.39
C VAL A 45 -2.80 4.91 -10.22
N VAL A 46 -2.98 5.77 -9.21
CA VAL A 46 -3.77 5.47 -8.01
C VAL A 46 -5.21 5.94 -8.17
N CYS A 47 -5.44 7.17 -8.63
CA CYS A 47 -6.77 7.77 -8.70
C CYS A 47 -7.16 8.31 -10.08
N ASP A 48 -6.35 8.08 -11.11
CA ASP A 48 -6.63 8.51 -12.47
C ASP A 48 -6.74 10.04 -12.67
N GLU A 49 -6.35 10.85 -11.69
CA GLU A 49 -6.25 12.31 -11.82
C GLU A 49 -5.17 12.69 -12.84
N ILE A 50 -5.41 13.72 -13.66
CA ILE A 50 -4.38 14.25 -14.56
C ILE A 50 -3.38 15.07 -13.73
N ILE A 51 -2.10 14.79 -13.92
CA ILE A 51 -0.99 15.44 -13.21
C ILE A 51 -0.10 16.10 -14.26
N SER A 52 -0.16 17.42 -14.35
CA SER A 52 0.81 18.19 -15.15
C SER A 52 2.20 18.13 -14.49
N PRO A 53 3.30 18.26 -15.25
CA PRO A 53 4.65 18.19 -14.70
C PRO A 53 4.91 19.16 -13.53
N ASP A 54 4.33 20.35 -13.60
CA ASP A 54 4.40 21.43 -12.60
C ASP A 54 3.55 21.17 -11.35
N GLU A 55 2.63 20.21 -11.41
CA GLU A 55 1.74 19.85 -10.30
C GLU A 55 2.22 18.60 -9.55
N LEU A 56 3.37 18.06 -9.94
CA LEU A 56 4.00 16.95 -9.26
C LEU A 56 4.70 17.46 -8.00
N ILE A 57 4.28 16.96 -6.84
CA ILE A 57 4.77 17.38 -5.54
C ILE A 57 5.48 16.23 -4.81
N LEU A 58 6.54 16.57 -4.05
CA LEU A 58 7.20 15.66 -3.11
C LEU A 58 6.34 15.47 -1.85
N CYS A 59 6.21 14.23 -1.40
CA CYS A 59 5.43 13.91 -0.20
C CYS A 59 6.33 13.85 1.04
N GLY A 60 6.42 14.97 1.77
CA GLY A 60 7.25 15.05 2.98
C GLY A 60 6.86 14.08 4.10
N LEU A 61 5.60 13.60 4.14
CA LEU A 61 5.20 12.54 5.06
C LEU A 61 5.89 11.20 4.71
N PHE A 62 5.82 10.81 3.44
CA PHE A 62 6.42 9.55 3.00
C PHE A 62 7.95 9.62 3.05
N GLU A 63 8.56 10.78 2.77
CA GLU A 63 10.01 10.97 2.98
C GLU A 63 10.41 10.68 4.44
N ARG A 64 9.66 11.21 5.41
CA ARG A 64 9.89 10.93 6.84
C ARG A 64 9.73 9.45 7.16
N ILE A 65 8.64 8.82 6.71
CA ILE A 65 8.41 7.39 6.97
C ILE A 65 9.53 6.53 6.37
N LEU A 66 9.92 6.79 5.12
CA LEU A 66 10.99 6.06 4.43
C LEU A 66 12.34 6.25 5.11
N SER A 67 12.63 7.46 5.61
CA SER A 67 13.86 7.74 6.36
C SER A 67 13.95 6.95 7.67
N GLN A 68 12.81 6.70 8.32
CA GLN A 68 12.73 5.97 9.59
C GLN A 68 12.72 4.45 9.39
N HIS A 69 12.21 3.98 8.25
CA HIS A 69 11.89 2.57 8.01
C HIS A 69 12.44 2.00 6.70
N ALA A 70 13.59 2.51 6.23
CA ALA A 70 14.18 2.11 4.96
C ALA A 70 14.50 0.60 4.89
N ASN A 71 14.95 0.02 6.00
CA ASN A 71 15.32 -1.41 6.05
C ASN A 71 14.08 -2.30 6.03
N GLU A 72 13.07 -1.94 6.81
CA GLU A 72 11.79 -2.64 6.87
C GLU A 72 11.06 -2.58 5.52
N ALA A 73 11.09 -1.43 4.85
CA ALA A 73 10.56 -1.29 3.50
C ALA A 73 11.25 -2.24 2.51
N ARG A 74 12.59 -2.34 2.56
CA ARG A 74 13.37 -3.28 1.73
C ARG A 74 13.05 -4.75 2.05
N ASN A 75 12.67 -5.04 3.29
CA ASN A 75 12.24 -6.36 3.74
C ASN A 75 10.75 -6.64 3.48
N GLY A 76 10.07 -5.77 2.72
CA GLY A 76 8.68 -5.98 2.29
C GLY A 76 7.61 -5.50 3.27
N GLN A 77 7.99 -4.82 4.36
CA GLN A 77 7.00 -4.20 5.25
C GLN A 77 6.54 -2.86 4.68
N ASP A 78 5.25 -2.74 4.36
CA ASP A 78 4.72 -1.57 3.67
C ASP A 78 3.46 -0.97 4.30
N LYS A 79 2.88 -1.64 5.29
CA LYS A 79 1.64 -1.26 5.98
C LYS A 79 1.91 -0.24 7.08
N ILE A 80 1.29 0.93 6.96
CA ILE A 80 1.34 2.01 7.94
C ILE A 80 -0.03 2.13 8.61
N GLU A 81 -0.04 2.28 9.93
CA GLU A 81 -1.23 2.65 10.69
C GLU A 81 -1.11 4.10 11.16
N PHE A 82 -2.10 4.92 10.82
CA PHE A 82 -2.21 6.29 11.30
C PHE A 82 -3.09 6.34 12.54
N ARG A 83 -2.68 7.14 13.53
CA ARG A 83 -3.40 7.37 14.78
C ARG A 83 -4.09 8.73 14.74
N ALA A 84 -5.16 8.89 15.53
CA ALA A 84 -5.93 10.13 15.59
C ALA A 84 -5.11 11.38 15.99
N ASN A 85 -4.01 11.18 16.73
CA ASN A 85 -3.09 12.25 17.11
C ASN A 85 -2.10 12.65 15.98
N GLY A 86 -2.26 12.12 14.77
CA GLY A 86 -1.40 12.39 13.61
C GLY A 86 -0.09 11.60 13.58
N SER A 87 0.21 10.80 14.60
CA SER A 87 1.36 9.88 14.58
C SER A 87 1.08 8.64 13.72
N TRP A 88 2.14 7.96 13.32
CA TRP A 88 2.06 6.73 12.54
C TRP A 88 2.96 5.63 13.13
N ILE A 89 2.61 4.38 12.87
CA ILE A 89 3.46 3.22 13.14
C ILE A 89 3.57 2.33 11.90
N LEU A 90 4.74 1.74 11.67
CA LEU A 90 4.89 0.65 10.71
C LEU A 90 4.37 -0.64 11.34
N LYS A 91 3.43 -1.32 10.67
CA LYS A 91 2.94 -2.61 11.16
C LYS A 91 4.03 -3.68 11.00
N PRO A 92 4.25 -4.52 12.03
CA PRO A 92 5.11 -5.68 11.89
C PRO A 92 4.52 -6.62 10.85
N GLU A 93 5.40 -7.37 10.16
CA GLU A 93 4.96 -8.37 9.21
C GLU A 93 4.13 -9.45 9.95
N GLU A 94 2.94 -9.75 9.44
CA GLU A 94 2.17 -10.89 9.95
C GLU A 94 2.87 -12.16 9.52
N LYS A 95 3.49 -12.87 10.47
CA LYS A 95 3.99 -14.23 10.23
C LYS A 95 2.81 -15.07 9.75
N LYS A 96 2.76 -15.38 8.45
CA LYS A 96 1.83 -16.36 7.91
C LYS A 96 2.09 -17.65 8.69
N ARG A 97 1.18 -17.99 9.62
CA ARG A 97 1.17 -19.31 10.26
C ARG A 97 1.07 -20.28 9.10
N GLY A 98 2.18 -20.95 8.79
CA GLY A 98 2.24 -21.89 7.67
C GLY A 98 1.05 -22.83 7.79
N ARG A 99 0.23 -22.92 6.73
CA ARG A 99 -0.65 -24.08 6.56
C ARG A 99 0.30 -25.26 6.49
N GLY A 100 0.46 -25.94 7.61
CA GLY A 100 1.22 -27.18 7.68
C GLY A 100 0.60 -28.15 6.68
N ASN A 101 1.40 -28.56 5.70
CA ASN A 101 1.07 -29.69 4.86
C ASN A 101 1.12 -30.95 5.73
N ASN A 102 0.00 -31.31 6.35
CA ASN A 102 -0.21 -32.66 6.85
C ASN A 102 -0.96 -33.45 5.79
N ALA A 103 -0.20 -34.21 5.01
CA ALA A 103 -0.72 -35.35 4.28
C ALA A 103 -0.98 -36.48 5.30
N ALA A 104 -2.24 -36.82 5.57
CA ALA A 104 -2.65 -38.10 6.14
C ALA A 104 -4.15 -38.38 5.92
N MET A 105 -4.43 -39.65 5.61
CA MET A 105 -5.67 -40.28 5.14
C MET A 105 -6.93 -40.16 6.01
N LYS A 106 -8.09 -40.19 5.31
CA LYS A 106 -9.42 -40.81 5.57
C LYS A 106 -9.88 -41.10 7.02
N GLY A 107 -11.12 -40.70 7.34
CA GLY A 107 -12.00 -41.40 8.29
C GLY A 107 -13.10 -40.55 8.96
N GLU A 108 -14.35 -40.85 8.61
CA GLU A 108 -15.70 -40.57 9.16
C GLU A 108 -16.00 -39.80 10.47
N ASN A 109 -17.16 -39.12 10.38
CA ASN A 109 -18.22 -38.83 11.37
C ASN A 109 -18.41 -37.43 12.02
N ASP A 110 -19.62 -36.94 11.75
CA ASP A 110 -20.59 -36.17 12.56
C ASP A 110 -20.36 -34.70 12.98
N ALA A 111 -21.15 -33.85 12.32
CA ALA A 111 -21.97 -32.75 12.81
C ALA A 111 -21.52 -31.98 14.07
N ALA A 112 -21.17 -30.70 13.88
CA ALA A 112 -21.57 -29.64 14.82
C ALA A 112 -21.61 -28.25 14.15
N PHE A 113 -22.77 -27.64 14.24
CA PHE A 113 -23.13 -26.28 13.87
C PHE A 113 -22.45 -25.25 14.79
N SER A 114 -21.76 -24.24 14.24
CA SER A 114 -21.63 -22.96 14.95
C SER A 114 -21.32 -21.81 13.98
N LYS A 115 -22.36 -21.02 13.70
CA LYS A 115 -22.27 -19.71 13.08
C LYS A 115 -21.45 -18.78 13.98
N ARG A 116 -20.45 -18.08 13.44
CA ARG A 116 -20.00 -16.81 14.03
C ARG A 116 -20.05 -15.68 13.01
N LYS A 117 -20.59 -14.60 13.54
CA LYS A 117 -21.17 -13.40 12.95
C LYS A 117 -20.05 -12.49 12.42
N LYS A 118 -20.28 -11.84 11.28
CA LYS A 118 -19.47 -10.72 10.79
C LYS A 118 -19.64 -9.55 11.76
N GLU A 119 -18.54 -9.00 12.27
CA GLU A 119 -18.51 -7.60 12.68
C GLU A 119 -17.78 -6.82 11.58
N ALA A 120 -18.48 -5.82 11.07
CA ALA A 120 -17.98 -4.89 10.07
C ALA A 120 -17.05 -3.90 10.80
N GLU A 121 -15.78 -3.86 10.40
CA GLU A 121 -14.89 -2.79 10.80
C GLU A 121 -15.23 -1.56 9.93
N GLU A 122 -15.58 -0.48 10.61
CA GLU A 122 -15.98 0.81 10.04
C GLU A 122 -14.78 1.44 9.33
N ILE A 123 -14.87 1.54 7.99
CA ILE A 123 -13.89 2.25 7.18
C ILE A 123 -14.18 3.74 7.34
N ILE A 124 -13.34 4.45 8.11
CA ILE A 124 -13.34 5.91 8.13
C ILE A 124 -12.78 6.37 6.78
N LEU A 125 -13.68 6.72 5.86
CA LEU A 125 -13.36 7.51 4.68
C LEU A 125 -13.18 8.95 5.16
N CYS A 126 -11.95 9.46 5.08
CA CYS A 126 -11.71 10.88 5.25
C CYS A 126 -12.11 11.59 3.95
N ASP A 127 -13.18 12.39 4.00
CA ASP A 127 -13.62 13.31 2.94
C ASP A 127 -12.65 14.49 2.71
#